data_AF-A0A9E2Z1T3-F1
#
_entry.id   AF-A0A9E2Z1T3-F1
#
_cell.length_a   1.000
_cell.length_b   1.000
_cell.length_c   1.000
_cell.angle_alpha   90.00
_cell.angle_beta   90.00
_cell.angle_gamma   90.00
#
_symmetry.space_group_name_H-M   'P 1'
#
loop_
_entity.id
_entity.type
_entity.pdbx_description
1 polymer ?
#
loop_
_entity_poly.entity_id
_entity_poly.type
_entity_poly.pdbx_seq_one_letter_code
_entity_poly.pdbx_strand_id
1 'polypeptide(L)' 'MDMDLRSKVEKYEGKAAKCREAALQAAEGAQRTMYEVLADYYGGLATDFRQAIDKRKLG' A
#
# COMPACT_ATOMS: atom_id res chain seq x y z
N MET A 1 -0.41 -13.89 -15.11
CA MET A 1 0.01 -13.88 -13.69
C MET A 1 0.63 -12.54 -13.30
N ASP A 2 1.39 -11.87 -14.17
CA ASP A 2 2.05 -10.59 -13.84
C ASP A 2 1.14 -9.36 -13.95
N MET A 3 0.12 -9.40 -14.82
CA MET A 3 -0.97 -8.40 -14.79
C MET A 3 -1.71 -8.41 -13.45
N ASP A 4 -1.99 -9.58 -12.88
CA ASP A 4 -2.63 -9.69 -11.55
C ASP A 4 -1.76 -9.08 -10.45
N LEU A 5 -0.44 -9.32 -10.49
CA LEU A 5 0.50 -8.70 -9.55
C LEU A 5 0.56 -7.18 -9.72
N ARG A 6 0.62 -6.67 -10.96
CA ARG A 6 0.65 -5.22 -11.23
C ARG A 6 -0.63 -4.54 -10.74
N SER A 7 -1.80 -5.11 -11.03
CA SER A 7 -3.07 -4.57 -10.53
C SER A 7 -3.16 -4.61 -9.00
N LYS A 8 -2.52 -5.58 -8.34
CA LYS A 8 -2.40 -5.60 -6.87
C LYS A 8 -1.49 -4.49 -6.36
N VAL A 9 -0.34 -4.23 -6.99
CA VAL A 9 0.53 -3.10 -6.65
C VAL A 9 -0.26 -1.80 -6.71
N GLU A 10 -0.91 -1.49 -7.84
CA GLU A 10 -1.69 -0.26 -8.01
C GLU A 10 -2.81 -0.13 -6.98
N LYS A 11 -3.52 -1.23 -6.70
CA LYS A 11 -4.59 -1.28 -5.69
C LYS A 11 -4.07 -0.93 -4.30
N TYR A 12 -2.95 -1.52 -3.89
CA TYR A 12 -2.42 -1.33 -2.54
C TYR A 12 -1.68 0.00 -2.39
N GLU A 13 -0.98 0.49 -3.43
CA GLU A 13 -0.44 1.85 -3.45
C GLU A 13 -1.56 2.89 -3.33
N GLY A 14 -2.66 2.72 -4.07
CA GLY A 14 -3.82 3.61 -3.99
C GLY A 14 -4.49 3.59 -2.62
N LYS A 15 -4.58 2.41 -1.97
CA LYS A 15 -5.09 2.32 -0.59
C LYS A 15 -4.15 2.99 0.42
N ALA A 16 -2.84 2.78 0.29
CA ALA A 16 -1.85 3.42 1.15
C ALA A 16 -1.92 4.94 1.03
N ALA A 17 -2.03 5.48 -0.19
CA ALA A 17 -2.18 6.91 -0.44
C ALA A 17 -3.44 7.48 0.24
N LYS A 18 -4.59 6.84 0.05
CA LYS A 18 -5.85 7.25 0.71
C LYS A 18 -5.75 7.24 2.24
N CYS A 19 -5.08 6.24 2.80
CA CYS A 19 -4.85 6.18 4.25
C CYS A 19 -3.94 7.34 4.71
N ARG A 20 -2.88 7.69 3.97
CA ARG A 20 -2.04 8.85 4.30
C ARG A 20 -2.81 10.17 4.23
N GLU A 21 -3.63 10.35 3.20
CA GLU A 21 -4.50 11.52 3.08
C GLU A 21 -5.48 11.62 4.26
N ALA A 22 -6.11 10.50 4.64
CA ALA A 22 -7.00 10.44 5.78
C ALA A 22 -6.28 10.70 7.12
N ALA A 23 -5.04 10.22 7.28
CA ALA A 23 -4.21 10.51 8.45
C ALA A 23 -3.90 12.02 8.57
N LEU A 24 -3.63 12.70 7.46
CA LEU A 24 -3.40 14.14 7.43
C LEU A 24 -4.65 14.95 7.77
N GLN A 25 -5.83 14.43 7.44
CA GLN A 25 -7.13 15.09 7.70
C GLN A 25 -7.74 14.73 9.07
N ALA A 26 -7.20 13.72 9.76
CA ALA A 26 -7.73 13.27 11.04
C ALA A 26 -7.51 14.33 12.13
N ALA A 27 -8.60 14.76 12.75
CA ALA A 27 -8.57 15.74 13.84
C ALA A 27 -8.02 15.14 15.16
N GLU A 28 -8.22 13.84 15.37
CA GLU A 28 -7.82 13.14 16.58
C GLU A 28 -6.60 12.25 16.37
N GLY A 29 -5.72 12.20 17.39
CA GLY A 29 -4.49 11.42 17.36
C GLY A 29 -4.73 9.92 17.15
N ALA A 30 -5.75 9.34 17.79
CA ALA A 30 -6.05 7.91 17.64
C ALA A 30 -6.50 7.54 16.21
N GLN A 31 -7.34 8.38 15.60
CA GLN A 31 -7.79 8.18 14.22
C GLN A 31 -6.64 8.38 13.22
N ARG A 32 -5.78 9.38 13.46
CA ARG A 32 -4.55 9.58 12.70
C ARG A 32 -3.65 8.35 12.76
N THR A 33 -3.34 7.86 13.96
CA THR A 33 -2.50 6.67 14.16
C THR A 33 -3.09 5.44 13.48
N MET A 34 -4.42 5.26 13.54
CA MET A 34 -5.08 4.16 12.83
C MET A 34 -4.83 4.23 11.32
N TYR A 35 -4.98 5.42 10.72
CA TYR A 35 -4.74 5.60 9.29
C TYR A 35 -3.26 5.49 8.90
N GLU A 36 -2.33 5.93 9.75
CA GLU A 36 -0.89 5.74 9.55
C GLU A 36 -0.54 4.24 9.52
N VAL A 37 -1.04 3.45 10.47
CA VAL A 37 -0.84 1.99 10.49
C VAL A 37 -1.41 1.31 9.23
N LEU A 38 -2.61 1.73 8.79
CA LEU A 38 -3.20 1.20 7.56
C LEU A 38 -2.39 1.60 6.32
N ALA A 39 -1.87 2.82 6.26
CA ALA A 39 -1.01 3.27 5.18
C ALA A 39 0.25 2.44 5.08
N ASP A 40 0.88 2.14 6.21
CA ASP A 40 2.09 1.32 6.27
C ASP A 40 1.81 -0.13 5.88
N TYR A 41 0.70 -0.70 6.38
CA TYR A 41 0.29 -2.06 6.01
C TYR A 41 0.07 -2.21 4.50
N TYR A 42 -0.69 -1.30 3.88
CA TYR A 42 -0.94 -1.35 2.44
C TYR A 42 0.32 -1.02 1.63
N GLY A 43 1.19 -0.14 2.12
CA GLY A 43 2.49 0.15 1.51
C GLY A 43 3.43 -1.06 1.53
N GLY A 44 3.43 -1.83 2.61
CA GLY A 44 4.15 -3.10 2.72
C GLY A 44 3.66 -4.11 1.69
N LEU A 45 2.34 -4.33 1.61
CA LEU A 45 1.76 -5.25 0.61
C LEU A 45 2.12 -4.85 -0.83
N ALA A 46 2.06 -3.56 -1.18
CA ALA A 46 2.48 -3.08 -2.50
C ALA A 46 3.96 -3.38 -2.79
N THR A 47 4.82 -3.24 -1.78
CA THR A 47 6.25 -3.53 -1.88
C THR A 47 6.48 -5.03 -2.12
N ASP A 48 5.81 -5.90 -1.38
CA ASP A 48 5.91 -7.35 -1.54
C ASP A 48 5.49 -7.79 -2.94
N PHE A 49 4.39 -7.24 -3.47
CA PHE A 49 3.95 -7.53 -4.84
C PHE A 49 4.95 -7.03 -5.89
N ARG A 50 5.56 -5.86 -5.68
CA ARG A 50 6.60 -5.34 -6.58
C ARG A 50 7.84 -6.24 -6.59
N GLN A 51 8.28 -6.68 -5.40
CA GLN A 51 9.38 -7.65 -5.29
C GLN A 51 9.04 -8.99 -5.96
N ALA A 52 7.80 -9.46 -5.86
CA ALA A 52 7.37 -10.69 -6.54
C ALA A 52 7.41 -10.55 -8.08
N ILE A 53 7.04 -9.38 -8.62
CA ILE A 53 7.18 -9.09 -10.05
C ILE A 53 8.64 -9.12 -10.46
N ASP A 54 9.53 -8.46 -9.70
CA ASP A 54 10.94 -8.37 -10.07
C ASP A 54 11.65 -9.72 -9.98
N LYS A 55 11.32 -10.56 -8.98
CA LYS A 55 11.78 -11.95 -8.90
C LYS A 55 11.38 -12.78 -10.12
N ARG A 56 10.20 -12.53 -10.70
CA ARG A 56 9.73 -13.23 -11.92
C ARG A 56 10.36 -12.73 -13.21
N LYS A 57 10.80 -11.46 -13.26
CA LYS A 57 11.54 -10.93 -14.42
C LYS A 57 12.98 -11.43 -14.49
N LEU A 58 13.54 -11.82 -13.34
CA LEU A 58 14.90 -12.33 -13.21
C LEU A 58 15.02 -13.85 -13.39
N GLY A 59 13.89 -14.54 -13.53
CA GLY A 59 13.80 -16.00 -13.69
C GLY A 59 13.39 -16.43 -15.08
#